data_AF-A0A6P0YN98-F1
#
_entry.id   AF-A0A6P0YN98-F1
#
_cell.length_a   1.000
_cell.length_b   1.000
_cell.length_c   1.000
_cell.angle_alpha   90.00
_cell.angle_beta   90.00
_cell.angle_gamma   90.00
#
_symmetry.space_group_name_H-M   'P 1'
#
loop_
_entity.id
_entity.type
_entity.pdbx_description
1 polymer ?
#
loop_
_entity_poly.entity_id
_entity_poly.type
_entity_poly.pdbx_seq_one_letter_code
_entity_poly.pdbx_strand_id
1 'polypeptide(L)'
;MMRPHFLPRLIFALPAVLGAVTVTSMGMIAPAIAEYTPVNGGSAPSSTGDINARRLNPTRYVPPNGGTAPGTSTGTNGVRGEGCSSADSMGLVPFAPLTHVGQTTRTQPTFAWFSGERGSYQVQFSIAQYPSAAQIEAGETDNFTVVHATEFALTDQLHSSGISTVDLSETDVQLEPNTFYRWQVVVVCDPNRPSESIVAEADILVVDPPTALTSTLAATPDPTRQVDIYGIEGFWYDAMGDAIALYEVGGKEAQLALLEDLAMIEAQEPQEAPSTDGDQEDISDDPDSSFSALLSQVVALLR
;
A
#
# COMPACT_ATOMS: atom_id res chain seq x y z
N MET A 1 8.75 -44.50 -51.39
CA MET A 1 9.86 -44.21 -52.31
C MET A 1 10.36 -42.80 -52.04
N MET A 2 11.65 -42.67 -51.69
CA MET A 2 12.57 -41.52 -51.89
C MET A 2 12.11 -40.11 -51.47
N ARG A 3 12.86 -39.26 -50.76
CA ARG A 3 14.19 -39.25 -50.12
C ARG A 3 14.27 -37.85 -49.44
N PRO A 4 14.91 -37.67 -48.28
CA PRO A 4 15.07 -36.35 -47.66
C PRO A 4 16.28 -35.60 -48.25
N HIS A 5 16.17 -34.26 -48.37
CA HIS A 5 17.29 -33.40 -48.74
C HIS A 5 18.12 -33.03 -47.51
N PHE A 6 19.33 -33.60 -47.47
CA PHE A 6 20.50 -33.17 -46.71
C PHE A 6 21.19 -32.02 -47.45
N LEU A 7 21.75 -31.04 -46.73
CA LEU A 7 22.95 -30.23 -47.05
C LEU A 7 23.28 -29.31 -45.85
N PRO A 8 24.52 -28.78 -45.70
CA PRO A 8 25.44 -29.30 -44.69
C PRO A 8 25.89 -28.27 -43.63
N ARG A 9 26.48 -28.81 -42.55
CA ARG A 9 27.28 -28.09 -41.55
C ARG A 9 28.45 -27.36 -42.21
N LEU A 10 28.55 -26.05 -41.96
CA LEU A 10 29.82 -25.32 -42.12
C LEU A 10 30.52 -25.25 -40.77
N ILE A 11 31.63 -25.97 -40.68
CA ILE A 11 32.64 -25.86 -39.63
C ILE A 11 33.62 -24.79 -40.12
N PHE A 12 33.75 -23.68 -39.39
CA PHE A 12 34.89 -22.77 -39.54
C PHE A 12 35.76 -22.88 -38.29
N ALA A 13 37.02 -23.23 -38.53
CA ALA A 13 38.08 -23.35 -37.54
C ALA A 13 39.06 -22.18 -37.66
N LEU A 14 39.43 -21.62 -36.49
CA LEU A 14 40.72 -20.99 -36.14
C LEU A 14 41.08 -19.64 -36.82
N PRO A 15 41.93 -18.78 -36.20
CA PRO A 15 42.96 -19.11 -35.20
C PRO A 15 43.00 -18.27 -33.92
N ALA A 16 43.65 -18.87 -32.92
CA ALA A 16 44.15 -18.24 -31.72
C ALA A 16 45.20 -17.17 -32.05
N VAL A 17 45.05 -15.98 -31.46
CA VAL A 17 46.10 -14.95 -31.43
C VAL A 17 46.63 -14.89 -30.01
N LEU A 18 47.84 -15.44 -29.82
CA LEU A 18 48.67 -15.20 -28.65
C LEU A 18 49.22 -13.76 -28.74
N GLY A 19 48.66 -12.86 -27.95
CA GLY A 19 49.22 -11.53 -27.70
C GLY A 19 49.88 -11.52 -26.32
N ALA A 20 51.20 -11.66 -26.28
CA ALA A 20 51.99 -11.32 -25.10
C ALA A 20 52.18 -9.81 -25.06
N VAL A 21 51.66 -9.13 -24.02
CA VAL A 21 51.97 -7.73 -23.73
C VAL A 21 52.54 -7.65 -22.32
N THR A 22 53.67 -6.98 -22.24
CA THR A 22 54.53 -6.83 -21.08
C THR A 22 54.07 -5.71 -20.14
N VAL A 23 54.23 -6.02 -18.86
CA VAL A 23 54.34 -5.21 -17.63
C VAL A 23 54.43 -3.69 -17.79
N THR A 24 53.57 -2.97 -17.06
CA THR A 24 54.01 -1.77 -16.33
C THR A 24 53.27 -1.69 -14.99
N SER A 25 54.01 -1.97 -13.92
CA SER A 25 53.57 -1.80 -12.53
C SER A 25 53.45 -0.30 -12.23
N MET A 26 52.23 0.23 -12.27
CA MET A 26 51.92 1.58 -11.81
C MET A 26 51.59 1.50 -10.31
N GLY A 27 52.37 2.18 -9.48
CA GLY A 27 52.21 2.19 -8.03
C GLY A 27 50.82 2.70 -7.62
N MET A 28 50.14 1.94 -6.77
CA MET A 28 48.92 2.39 -6.11
C MET A 28 49.29 3.42 -5.05
N ILE A 29 48.93 4.68 -5.29
CA ILE A 29 48.82 5.68 -4.24
C ILE A 29 47.52 5.36 -3.51
N ALA A 30 47.62 4.85 -2.28
CA ALA A 30 46.47 4.65 -1.42
C ALA A 30 45.84 6.02 -1.09
N PRO A 31 44.54 6.24 -1.32
CA PRO A 31 43.87 7.39 -0.74
C PRO A 31 43.81 7.20 0.78
N ALA A 32 44.25 8.21 1.52
CA ALA A 32 44.06 8.30 2.96
C ALA A 32 42.56 8.35 3.25
N ILE A 33 42.00 7.22 3.68
CA ILE A 33 40.71 7.18 4.36
C ILE A 33 40.89 7.87 5.70
N ALA A 34 40.31 9.06 5.84
CA ALA A 34 40.12 9.67 7.14
C ALA A 34 39.13 8.79 7.92
N GLU A 35 39.60 8.17 9.00
CA GLU A 35 38.78 7.45 9.95
C GLU A 35 37.79 8.44 10.56
N TYR A 36 36.53 8.39 10.11
CA TYR A 36 35.43 9.04 10.79
C TYR A 36 35.13 8.25 12.06
N THR A 37 35.64 8.73 13.20
CA THR A 37 35.19 8.29 14.51
C THR A 37 33.90 9.05 14.87
N PRO A 38 32.74 8.40 14.96
CA PRO A 38 31.55 9.07 15.46
C PRO A 38 31.79 9.49 16.92
N VAL A 39 31.52 10.77 17.18
CA VAL A 39 31.57 11.39 18.51
C VAL A 39 30.46 10.78 19.36
N ASN A 40 30.86 10.15 20.46
CA ASN A 40 29.97 9.75 21.54
C ASN A 40 29.34 11.02 22.15
N GLY A 41 28.04 11.23 21.95
CA GLY A 41 27.36 12.40 22.47
C GLY A 41 25.84 12.27 22.45
N GLY A 42 25.27 12.02 23.63
CA GLY A 42 23.89 12.39 23.97
C GLY A 42 22.87 11.26 23.88
N SER A 43 22.70 10.53 24.98
CA SER A 43 21.51 9.71 25.23
C SER A 43 20.25 10.58 25.12
N ALA A 44 19.41 10.31 24.12
CA ALA A 44 18.03 10.77 24.12
C ALA A 44 17.24 9.98 25.17
N PRO A 45 16.30 10.61 25.90
CA PRO A 45 15.60 9.95 27.00
C PRO A 45 14.69 8.86 26.46
N SER A 46 14.89 7.64 26.94
CA SER A 46 13.97 6.53 26.77
C SER A 46 12.70 6.82 27.56
N SER A 47 11.63 7.32 26.91
CA SER A 47 10.27 7.19 27.44
C SER A 47 9.78 5.77 27.18
N THR A 48 10.40 4.80 27.85
CA THR A 48 9.89 3.43 27.90
C THR A 48 9.04 3.32 29.16
N GLY A 49 7.79 3.75 29.04
CA GLY A 49 6.77 3.60 30.07
C GLY A 49 5.42 3.43 29.39
N ASP A 50 4.85 2.24 29.51
CA ASP A 50 3.41 1.97 29.42
C ASP A 50 2.70 1.87 28.05
N ILE A 51 3.37 1.42 26.98
CA ILE A 51 2.65 0.91 25.78
C ILE A 51 2.83 -0.61 25.52
N ASN A 52 3.78 -1.26 26.18
CA ASN A 52 4.10 -2.67 25.92
C ASN A 52 3.25 -3.69 26.70
N ALA A 53 2.38 -3.25 27.62
CA ALA A 53 1.58 -4.16 28.44
C ALA A 53 0.28 -4.65 27.75
N ARG A 54 -0.06 -4.15 26.55
CA ARG A 54 -1.26 -4.54 25.78
C ARG A 54 -0.95 -5.36 24.51
N ARG A 55 0.32 -5.68 24.23
CA ARG A 55 0.72 -6.49 23.07
C ARG A 55 0.68 -7.97 23.43
N LEU A 56 -0.46 -8.63 23.18
CA LEU A 56 -0.51 -10.09 23.16
C LEU A 56 0.05 -10.66 21.83
N ASN A 57 0.29 -9.81 20.81
CA ASN A 57 0.85 -10.19 19.52
C ASN A 57 2.07 -9.33 19.13
N PRO A 58 3.06 -9.91 18.41
CA PRO A 58 4.16 -9.14 17.82
C PRO A 58 3.65 -8.20 16.73
N THR A 59 4.26 -7.01 16.62
CA THR A 59 3.98 -6.05 15.55
C THR A 59 4.25 -6.68 14.19
N ARG A 60 3.30 -6.54 13.27
CA ARG A 60 3.34 -7.00 11.88
C ARG A 60 3.33 -5.88 10.87
N TYR A 61 3.04 -4.64 11.26
CA TYR A 61 3.14 -3.49 10.37
C TYR A 61 3.96 -2.35 10.94
N VAL A 62 4.91 -1.85 10.15
CA VAL A 62 5.71 -0.66 10.45
C VAL A 62 5.65 0.28 9.24
N PRO A 63 5.08 1.49 9.37
CA PRO A 63 5.03 2.44 8.26
C PRO A 63 6.43 2.80 7.73
N PRO A 64 6.59 3.01 6.42
CA PRO A 64 7.86 3.46 5.86
C PRO A 64 8.23 4.86 6.38
N ASN A 65 9.51 5.07 6.69
CA ASN A 65 10.00 6.37 7.15
C ASN A 65 9.83 7.44 6.04
N GLY A 66 9.01 8.47 6.28
CA GLY A 66 8.96 9.67 5.42
C GLY A 66 7.97 9.65 4.24
N GLY A 67 6.94 8.81 4.27
CA GLY A 67 5.90 8.77 3.23
C GLY A 67 4.78 9.80 3.41
N THR A 68 5.07 11.10 3.36
CA THR A 68 4.00 12.10 3.14
C THR A 68 3.55 12.05 1.69
N ALA A 69 2.24 12.04 1.45
CA ALA A 69 1.68 12.20 0.12
C ALA A 69 2.26 13.47 -0.57
N PRO A 70 2.36 13.50 -1.92
CA PRO A 70 2.75 14.71 -2.64
C PRO A 70 1.94 15.91 -2.15
N GLY A 71 2.58 17.07 -1.97
CA GLY A 71 2.09 18.26 -1.25
C GLY A 71 0.86 18.98 -1.83
N THR A 72 0.01 18.27 -2.56
CA THR A 72 -1.33 18.69 -2.98
C THR A 72 -2.34 17.77 -2.31
N SER A 73 -2.50 17.92 -0.99
CA SER A 73 -3.71 17.46 -0.29
C SER A 73 -4.89 18.35 -0.72
N THR A 74 -5.35 18.20 -1.96
CA THR A 74 -6.66 18.71 -2.40
C THR A 74 -7.76 17.65 -2.31
N GLY A 75 -7.44 16.43 -1.84
CA GLY A 75 -8.43 15.38 -1.61
C GLY A 75 -8.29 14.79 -0.22
N THR A 76 -9.30 15.06 0.60
CA THR A 76 -9.56 14.43 1.89
C THR A 76 -9.53 12.91 1.76
N ASN A 77 -8.37 12.28 2.02
CA ASN A 77 -8.31 10.85 2.31
C ASN A 77 -9.30 10.60 3.45
N GLY A 78 -10.22 9.65 3.27
CA GLY A 78 -11.28 9.51 4.25
C GLY A 78 -12.45 8.66 3.81
N VAL A 79 -13.29 8.39 4.79
CA VAL A 79 -14.60 7.77 4.64
C VAL A 79 -15.63 8.88 4.65
N ARG A 80 -16.53 8.91 3.65
CA ARG A 80 -17.69 9.80 3.63
C ARG A 80 -18.97 8.98 3.60
N GLY A 81 -19.90 9.28 4.53
CA GLY A 81 -21.22 8.67 4.63
C GLY A 81 -21.33 7.61 5.72
N GLU A 82 -22.43 7.64 6.49
CA GLU A 82 -22.73 6.72 7.59
C GLU A 82 -23.46 5.44 7.14
N GLY A 83 -23.74 5.28 5.85
CA GLY A 83 -24.52 4.14 5.34
C GLY A 83 -25.58 4.50 4.30
N CYS A 84 -26.06 3.51 3.55
CA CYS A 84 -27.10 3.66 2.52
C CYS A 84 -28.51 3.41 3.07
N SER A 85 -28.65 2.60 4.14
CA SER A 85 -29.95 2.09 4.60
C SER A 85 -30.31 2.43 6.05
N SER A 86 -29.33 2.79 6.89
CA SER A 86 -29.56 3.25 8.27
C SER A 86 -28.34 3.97 8.83
N ALA A 87 -28.50 4.82 9.85
CA ALA A 87 -27.38 5.40 10.61
C ALA A 87 -26.56 4.35 11.40
N ASP A 88 -27.05 3.11 11.49
CA ASP A 88 -26.42 2.00 12.23
C ASP A 88 -25.63 1.03 11.30
N SER A 89 -25.57 1.26 9.98
CA SER A 89 -24.73 0.42 9.13
C SER A 89 -23.29 0.92 9.18
N MET A 90 -22.36 0.06 9.58
CA MET A 90 -20.94 0.43 9.53
C MET A 90 -20.60 0.73 8.06
N GLY A 91 -20.14 1.96 7.78
CA GLY A 91 -19.89 2.45 6.42
C GLY A 91 -18.80 1.68 5.68
N LEU A 92 -18.24 2.29 4.64
CA LEU A 92 -17.09 1.72 3.93
C LEU A 92 -15.81 1.99 4.71
N VAL A 93 -15.07 0.95 5.08
CA VAL A 93 -13.78 1.10 5.77
C VAL A 93 -12.67 0.59 4.87
N PRO A 94 -11.82 1.48 4.29
CA PRO A 94 -10.72 1.04 3.45
C PRO A 94 -9.68 0.27 4.28
N PHE A 95 -9.16 -0.83 3.74
CA PHE A 95 -8.02 -1.52 4.34
C PHE A 95 -6.73 -0.91 3.81
N ALA A 96 -6.55 0.38 4.09
CA ALA A 96 -5.41 1.18 3.69
C ALA A 96 -5.10 2.25 4.75
N PRO A 97 -3.83 2.64 4.88
CA PRO A 97 -3.45 3.75 5.73
C PRO A 97 -3.98 5.07 5.16
N LEU A 98 -4.41 5.97 6.06
CA LEU A 98 -4.89 7.31 5.72
C LEU A 98 -3.94 8.40 6.24
N THR A 99 -3.28 8.15 7.37
CA THR A 99 -2.24 9.05 7.94
C THR A 99 -0.90 9.03 7.19
N HIS A 100 -0.67 8.01 6.36
CA HIS A 100 0.52 7.89 5.50
C HIS A 100 0.18 7.14 4.21
N VAL A 101 1.06 7.25 3.21
CA VAL A 101 0.84 6.55 1.94
C VAL A 101 1.25 5.07 2.05
N GLY A 102 0.31 4.18 1.77
CA GLY A 102 0.60 2.74 1.68
C GLY A 102 1.47 2.43 0.46
N GLN A 103 2.46 1.55 0.62
CA GLN A 103 3.37 1.18 -0.46
C GLN A 103 3.09 -0.23 -0.98
N THR A 104 3.38 -0.45 -2.26
CA THR A 104 3.35 -1.77 -2.91
C THR A 104 4.59 -1.97 -3.78
N THR A 105 5.11 -3.21 -3.85
CA THR A 105 6.08 -3.62 -4.88
C THR A 105 5.44 -4.25 -6.11
N ARG A 106 4.13 -4.53 -6.05
CA ARG A 106 3.38 -5.17 -7.13
C ARG A 106 2.78 -4.12 -8.05
N THR A 107 2.93 -4.34 -9.35
CA THR A 107 2.24 -3.58 -10.40
C THR A 107 0.75 -3.92 -10.48
N GLN A 108 0.34 -5.06 -9.92
CA GLN A 108 -1.06 -5.50 -9.85
C GLN A 108 -1.43 -5.84 -8.39
N PRO A 109 -1.61 -4.85 -7.51
CA PRO A 109 -1.99 -5.08 -6.12
C PRO A 109 -3.47 -5.51 -5.99
N THR A 110 -3.80 -6.03 -4.81
CA THR A 110 -5.18 -6.26 -4.37
C THR A 110 -5.62 -5.11 -3.47
N PHE A 111 -6.75 -4.50 -3.79
CA PHE A 111 -7.41 -3.51 -2.95
C PHE A 111 -8.50 -4.17 -2.12
N ALA A 112 -8.67 -3.74 -0.88
CA ALA A 112 -9.65 -4.33 0.03
C ALA A 112 -10.30 -3.27 0.91
N TRP A 113 -11.54 -3.53 1.28
CA TRP A 113 -12.31 -2.72 2.22
C TRP A 113 -13.36 -3.56 2.92
N PHE A 114 -13.83 -3.09 4.06
CA PHE A 114 -15.03 -3.61 4.70
C PHE A 114 -16.26 -2.82 4.23
N SER A 115 -17.37 -3.52 4.04
CA SER A 115 -18.69 -2.93 3.79
C SER A 115 -19.71 -3.51 4.76
N GLY A 116 -20.28 -2.64 5.61
CA GLY A 116 -21.41 -3.02 6.46
C GLY A 116 -22.75 -3.02 5.71
N GLU A 117 -22.79 -2.44 4.50
CA GLU A 117 -23.98 -2.45 3.65
C GLU A 117 -24.31 -3.86 3.16
N ARG A 118 -25.60 -4.21 3.28
CA ARG A 118 -26.14 -5.49 2.81
C ARG A 118 -27.26 -5.18 1.83
N GLY A 119 -27.03 -5.46 0.54
CA GLY A 119 -28.03 -5.21 -0.50
C GLY A 119 -27.43 -5.18 -1.89
N SER A 120 -28.30 -5.06 -2.89
CA SER A 120 -27.91 -4.93 -4.30
C SER A 120 -27.60 -3.47 -4.64
N TYR A 121 -26.54 -2.93 -4.04
CA TYR A 121 -26.00 -1.62 -4.41
C TYR A 121 -25.01 -1.74 -5.57
N GLN A 122 -24.92 -0.71 -6.40
CA GLN A 122 -23.87 -0.61 -7.40
C GLN A 122 -22.60 -0.04 -6.75
N VAL A 123 -21.48 -0.67 -7.03
CA VAL A 123 -20.15 -0.20 -6.63
C VAL A 123 -19.44 0.35 -7.85
N GLN A 124 -18.82 1.52 -7.71
CA GLN A 124 -17.89 2.08 -8.66
C GLN A 124 -16.50 2.03 -8.04
N PHE A 125 -15.57 1.34 -8.68
CA PHE A 125 -14.17 1.30 -8.28
C PHE A 125 -13.33 2.02 -9.34
N SER A 126 -12.42 2.89 -8.91
CA SER A 126 -11.53 3.59 -9.81
C SER A 126 -10.13 3.76 -9.24
N ILE A 127 -9.15 3.88 -10.14
CA ILE A 127 -7.76 4.22 -9.83
C ILE A 127 -7.38 5.41 -10.69
N ALA A 128 -6.91 6.47 -10.06
CA ALA A 128 -6.45 7.69 -10.71
C ALA A 128 -4.98 7.94 -10.37
N GLN A 129 -4.18 8.20 -11.40
CA GLN A 129 -2.78 8.57 -11.29
C GLN A 129 -2.66 10.06 -10.95
N TYR A 130 -1.77 10.39 -10.01
CA TYR A 130 -1.40 11.78 -9.73
C TYR A 130 -0.63 12.40 -10.89
N PRO A 131 -0.69 13.73 -11.06
CA PRO A 131 0.15 14.41 -12.04
C PRO A 131 1.64 14.13 -11.76
N SER A 132 2.39 13.87 -12.82
CA SER A 132 3.84 13.68 -12.73
C SER A 132 4.54 14.96 -12.27
N ALA A 133 5.79 14.86 -11.79
CA ALA A 133 6.58 16.03 -11.41
C ALA A 133 6.66 17.09 -12.53
N ALA A 134 6.80 16.67 -13.78
CA ALA A 134 6.80 17.57 -14.94
C ALA A 134 5.45 18.27 -15.16
N GLN A 135 4.33 17.59 -14.91
CA GLN A 135 2.99 18.18 -14.98
C GLN A 135 2.76 19.17 -13.84
N ILE A 136 3.20 18.83 -12.62
CA ILE A 136 3.17 19.74 -11.47
C ILE A 136 3.99 21.01 -11.77
N GLU A 137 5.20 20.88 -12.33
CA GLU A 137 6.03 22.02 -12.75
C GLU A 137 5.37 22.87 -13.85
N ALA A 138 4.56 22.25 -14.71
CA ALA A 138 3.75 22.94 -15.72
C ALA A 138 2.46 23.58 -15.18
N GLY A 139 2.18 23.43 -13.88
CA GLY A 139 0.99 23.97 -13.22
C GLY A 139 -0.25 23.07 -13.26
N GLU A 140 -0.14 21.83 -13.74
CA GLU A 140 -1.23 20.85 -13.83
C GLU A 140 -1.39 20.06 -12.52
N THR A 141 -1.63 20.76 -11.41
CA THR A 141 -1.63 20.16 -10.05
C THR A 141 -2.88 19.36 -9.69
N ASP A 142 -4.02 19.64 -10.33
CA ASP A 142 -5.29 18.93 -10.10
C ASP A 142 -5.63 17.93 -11.23
N ASN A 143 -4.68 17.62 -12.11
CA ASN A 143 -4.92 16.80 -13.30
C ASN A 143 -4.71 15.30 -13.01
N PHE A 144 -5.65 14.70 -12.28
CA PHE A 144 -5.68 13.25 -12.07
C PHE A 144 -6.07 12.53 -13.37
N THR A 145 -5.33 11.47 -13.71
CA THR A 145 -5.65 10.63 -14.89
C THR A 145 -6.23 9.30 -14.43
N VAL A 146 -7.50 9.03 -14.73
CA VAL A 146 -8.13 7.73 -14.43
C VAL A 146 -7.49 6.64 -15.30
N VAL A 147 -6.80 5.69 -14.68
CA VAL A 147 -6.11 4.58 -15.35
C VAL A 147 -6.92 3.28 -15.30
N HIS A 148 -7.85 3.17 -14.35
CA HIS A 148 -8.80 2.06 -14.26
C HIS A 148 -10.12 2.55 -13.69
N ALA A 149 -11.22 2.04 -14.22
CA ALA A 149 -12.55 2.21 -13.65
C ALA A 149 -13.40 0.98 -13.98
N THR A 150 -14.17 0.50 -13.01
CA THR A 150 -15.08 -0.62 -13.18
C THR A 150 -16.31 -0.43 -12.29
N GLU A 151 -17.40 -1.08 -12.68
CA GLU A 151 -18.64 -1.10 -11.90
C GLU A 151 -19.12 -2.53 -11.74
N PHE A 152 -19.62 -2.86 -10.56
CA PHE A 152 -20.14 -4.19 -10.23
C PHE A 152 -21.22 -4.10 -9.15
N ALA A 153 -22.02 -5.15 -8.98
CA ALA A 153 -22.94 -5.19 -7.85
C ALA A 153 -22.13 -5.50 -6.57
N LEU A 154 -22.45 -4.84 -5.47
CA LEU A 154 -21.78 -5.05 -4.17
C LEU A 154 -21.76 -6.54 -3.80
N THR A 155 -22.86 -7.25 -4.06
CA THR A 155 -22.99 -8.70 -3.82
C THR A 155 -22.02 -9.57 -4.61
N ASP A 156 -21.47 -9.09 -5.72
CA ASP A 156 -20.55 -9.86 -6.57
C ASP A 156 -19.15 -9.94 -5.95
N GLN A 157 -18.76 -8.93 -5.17
CA GLN A 157 -17.44 -8.83 -4.52
C GLN A 157 -17.52 -8.93 -2.99
N LEU A 158 -18.72 -9.02 -2.39
CA LEU A 158 -18.89 -9.06 -0.94
C LEU A 158 -18.78 -10.48 -0.40
N HIS A 159 -17.69 -10.75 0.31
CA HIS A 159 -17.51 -11.99 1.04
C HIS A 159 -18.46 -12.07 2.25
N SER A 160 -18.71 -13.28 2.75
CA SER A 160 -19.55 -13.50 3.94
C SER A 160 -19.04 -12.75 5.18
N SER A 161 -17.73 -12.50 5.26
CA SER A 161 -17.07 -11.69 6.29
C SER A 161 -17.39 -10.19 6.23
N GLY A 162 -18.03 -9.70 5.16
CA GLY A 162 -18.23 -8.27 4.92
C GLY A 162 -17.04 -7.57 4.26
N ILE A 163 -16.00 -8.33 3.88
CA ILE A 163 -14.84 -7.81 3.14
C ILE A 163 -15.16 -7.87 1.64
N SER A 164 -14.75 -6.85 0.91
CA SER A 164 -14.72 -6.84 -0.55
C SER A 164 -13.32 -6.56 -1.06
N THR A 165 -13.01 -7.11 -2.24
CA THR A 165 -11.69 -7.00 -2.85
C THR A 165 -11.78 -6.67 -4.33
N VAL A 166 -10.77 -5.99 -4.86
CA VAL A 166 -10.48 -5.93 -6.30
C VAL A 166 -9.03 -6.33 -6.49
N ASP A 167 -8.80 -7.46 -7.15
CA ASP A 167 -7.46 -7.91 -7.51
C ASP A 167 -7.13 -7.48 -8.94
N LEU A 168 -6.15 -6.59 -9.10
CA LEU A 168 -5.73 -6.16 -10.44
C LEU A 168 -5.11 -7.31 -11.26
N SER A 169 -4.67 -8.40 -10.63
CA SER A 169 -4.18 -9.58 -11.35
C SER A 169 -5.25 -10.25 -12.21
N GLU A 170 -6.53 -10.01 -11.91
CA GLU A 170 -7.69 -10.46 -12.70
C GLU A 170 -8.06 -9.47 -13.83
N THR A 171 -7.27 -8.42 -14.02
CA THR A 171 -7.48 -7.37 -15.02
C THR A 171 -6.27 -7.23 -15.94
N ASP A 172 -6.41 -6.49 -17.04
CA ASP A 172 -5.31 -6.12 -17.93
C ASP A 172 -4.53 -4.87 -17.45
N VAL A 173 -4.86 -4.31 -16.28
CA VAL A 173 -4.24 -3.10 -15.76
C VAL A 173 -2.97 -3.42 -14.99
N GLN A 174 -1.91 -2.66 -15.27
CA GLN A 174 -0.67 -2.67 -14.52
C GLN A 174 -0.33 -1.23 -14.12
N LEU A 175 -0.03 -1.04 -12.83
CA LEU A 175 0.42 0.23 -12.29
C LEU A 175 1.93 0.36 -12.48
N GLU A 176 2.39 1.57 -12.73
CA GLU A 176 3.79 1.86 -13.01
C GLU A 176 4.59 2.04 -11.71
N PRO A 177 5.81 1.47 -11.61
CA PRO A 177 6.70 1.76 -10.50
C PRO A 177 7.00 3.25 -10.33
N ASN A 178 7.32 3.65 -9.11
CA ASN A 178 7.62 5.02 -8.70
C ASN A 178 6.50 6.02 -9.01
N THR A 179 5.25 5.56 -8.95
CA THR A 179 4.08 6.37 -9.31
C THR A 179 3.05 6.37 -8.19
N PHE A 180 2.52 7.55 -7.88
CA PHE A 180 1.42 7.74 -6.94
C PHE A 180 0.07 7.58 -7.64
N TYR A 181 -0.81 6.83 -7.00
CA TYR A 181 -2.20 6.70 -7.41
C TYR A 181 -3.12 6.92 -6.20
N ARG A 182 -4.37 7.30 -6.49
CA ARG A 182 -5.49 7.24 -5.57
C ARG A 182 -6.46 6.19 -6.07
N TRP A 183 -6.84 5.26 -5.22
CA TRP A 183 -7.96 4.38 -5.51
C TRP A 183 -9.18 4.84 -4.72
N GLN A 184 -10.35 4.66 -5.30
CA GLN A 184 -11.62 5.05 -4.71
C GLN A 184 -12.66 3.96 -4.94
N VAL A 185 -13.44 3.68 -3.90
CA VAL A 185 -14.65 2.88 -3.97
C VAL A 185 -15.84 3.75 -3.59
N VAL A 186 -16.87 3.73 -4.43
CA VAL A 186 -18.13 4.43 -4.22
C VAL A 186 -19.26 3.42 -4.23
N VAL A 187 -20.02 3.35 -3.13
CA VAL A 187 -21.29 2.62 -3.09
C VAL A 187 -22.41 3.59 -3.41
N VAL A 188 -23.06 3.38 -4.56
CA VAL A 188 -24.15 4.23 -5.03
C VAL A 188 -25.44 3.85 -4.29
N CYS A 189 -25.76 4.62 -3.25
CA CYS A 189 -26.97 4.40 -2.44
C CYS A 189 -28.25 4.75 -3.22
N ASP A 190 -28.24 5.87 -3.93
CA ASP A 190 -29.32 6.31 -4.82
C ASP A 190 -28.71 6.92 -6.10
N PRO A 191 -28.90 6.29 -7.27
CA PRO A 191 -28.39 6.81 -8.55
C PRO A 191 -28.89 8.22 -8.91
N ASN A 192 -30.02 8.67 -8.33
CA ASN A 192 -30.56 10.01 -8.55
C ASN A 192 -30.04 11.03 -7.55
N ARG A 193 -29.37 10.59 -6.47
CA ARG A 193 -28.77 11.44 -5.44
C ARG A 193 -27.33 10.99 -5.17
N PRO A 194 -26.39 11.22 -6.11
CA PRO A 194 -25.01 10.76 -5.97
C PRO A 194 -24.30 11.31 -4.72
N SER A 195 -24.72 12.47 -4.21
CA SER A 195 -24.24 13.06 -2.96
C SER A 195 -24.53 12.23 -1.71
N GLU A 196 -25.46 11.27 -1.79
CA GLU A 196 -25.77 10.32 -0.71
C GLU A 196 -24.94 9.04 -0.80
N SER A 197 -24.06 8.92 -1.81
CA SER A 197 -23.19 7.74 -1.96
C SER A 197 -22.14 7.70 -0.86
N ILE A 198 -21.81 6.49 -0.42
CA ILE A 198 -20.72 6.28 0.54
C ILE A 198 -19.42 6.16 -0.26
N VAL A 199 -18.37 6.83 0.20
CA VAL A 199 -17.07 6.85 -0.47
C VAL A 199 -15.98 6.44 0.51
N ALA A 200 -15.08 5.58 0.06
CA ALA A 200 -13.79 5.36 0.70
C ALA A 200 -12.68 5.52 -0.34
N GLU A 201 -11.60 6.20 0.04
CA GLU A 201 -10.44 6.42 -0.81
C GLU A 201 -9.14 6.36 0.00
N ALA A 202 -8.07 5.94 -0.67
CA ALA A 202 -6.73 5.99 -0.10
C ALA A 202 -5.67 6.11 -1.19
N ASP A 203 -4.51 6.61 -0.79
CA ASP A 203 -3.36 6.73 -1.67
C ASP A 203 -2.50 5.46 -1.65
N ILE A 204 -1.87 5.20 -2.78
CA ILE A 204 -0.93 4.10 -2.98
C ILE A 204 0.28 4.59 -3.76
N LEU A 205 1.47 4.18 -3.31
CA LEU A 205 2.70 4.36 -4.04
C LEU A 205 3.22 2.99 -4.49
N VAL A 206 3.37 2.81 -5.80
CA VAL A 206 4.09 1.66 -6.36
C VAL A 206 5.57 1.99 -6.33
N VAL A 207 6.39 1.12 -5.75
CA VAL A 207 7.85 1.30 -5.67
C VAL A 207 8.58 0.12 -6.27
N ASP A 208 9.80 0.36 -6.73
CA ASP A 208 10.68 -0.73 -7.15
C ASP A 208 11.02 -1.64 -5.94
N PRO A 209 10.94 -2.97 -6.08
CA PRO A 209 11.25 -3.88 -5.00
C PRO A 209 12.72 -3.75 -4.56
N PRO A 210 12.99 -3.35 -3.30
CA PRO A 210 14.36 -3.22 -2.82
C PRO A 210 15.10 -4.56 -2.88
N THR A 211 16.37 -4.55 -3.29
CA THR A 211 17.17 -5.78 -3.40
C THR A 211 17.25 -6.57 -2.09
N ALA A 212 17.25 -5.86 -0.95
CA ALA A 212 17.22 -6.47 0.38
C ALA A 212 15.92 -7.23 0.63
N LEU A 213 14.77 -6.62 0.32
CA LEU A 213 13.45 -7.26 0.43
C LEU A 213 13.39 -8.53 -0.43
N THR A 214 13.76 -8.42 -1.72
CA THR A 214 13.76 -9.56 -2.65
C THR A 214 14.63 -10.71 -2.16
N SER A 215 15.80 -10.40 -1.58
CA SER A 215 16.72 -11.42 -1.04
C SER A 215 16.13 -12.11 0.19
N THR A 216 15.51 -11.36 1.10
CA THR A 216 14.87 -11.89 2.31
C THR A 216 13.66 -12.77 1.99
N LEU A 217 12.83 -12.34 1.04
CA LEU A 217 11.68 -13.12 0.56
C LEU A 217 12.13 -14.42 -0.12
N ALA A 218 13.16 -14.37 -0.97
CA ALA A 218 13.72 -15.56 -1.62
C ALA A 218 14.30 -16.58 -0.62
N ALA A 219 14.81 -16.12 0.52
CA ALA A 219 15.29 -16.96 1.61
C ALA A 219 14.17 -17.50 2.51
N THR A 220 12.93 -17.01 2.36
CA THR A 220 11.79 -17.33 3.21
C THR A 220 10.67 -17.96 2.37
N PRO A 221 10.65 -19.29 2.17
CA PRO A 221 9.66 -19.94 1.30
C PRO A 221 8.26 -20.06 1.94
N ASP A 222 8.13 -19.79 3.24
CA ASP A 222 6.87 -19.83 3.97
C ASP A 222 6.02 -18.58 3.64
N PRO A 223 4.88 -18.73 2.93
CA PRO A 223 4.06 -17.59 2.50
C PRO A 223 3.50 -16.77 3.67
N THR A 224 3.14 -17.41 4.78
CA THR A 224 2.61 -16.68 5.95
C THR A 224 3.70 -15.82 6.59
N ARG A 225 4.96 -16.25 6.53
CA ARG A 225 6.10 -15.46 7.01
C ARG A 225 6.47 -14.33 6.04
N GLN A 226 6.19 -14.49 4.74
CA GLN A 226 6.37 -13.41 3.75
C GLN A 226 5.41 -12.24 4.02
N VAL A 227 4.17 -12.51 4.44
CA VAL A 227 3.22 -11.47 4.89
C VAL A 227 3.85 -10.58 5.97
N ASP A 228 4.44 -11.19 7.00
CA ASP A 228 5.08 -10.46 8.09
C ASP A 228 6.28 -9.65 7.61
N ILE A 229 7.09 -10.20 6.68
CA ILE A 229 8.23 -9.48 6.09
C ILE A 229 7.75 -8.24 5.35
N TYR A 230 6.75 -8.36 4.47
CA TYR A 230 6.20 -7.21 3.75
C TYR A 230 5.68 -6.13 4.71
N GLY A 231 4.93 -6.54 5.74
CA GLY A 231 4.36 -5.59 6.69
C GLY A 231 5.42 -4.89 7.56
N ILE A 232 6.42 -5.61 8.05
CA ILE A 232 7.53 -5.04 8.85
C ILE A 232 8.41 -4.10 8.01
N GLU A 233 8.56 -4.38 6.72
CA GLU A 233 9.32 -3.53 5.79
C GLU A 233 8.48 -2.38 5.20
N GLY A 234 7.19 -2.26 5.57
CA GLY A 234 6.32 -1.13 5.23
C GLY A 234 5.51 -1.28 3.93
N PHE A 235 5.53 -2.45 3.29
CA PHE A 235 4.79 -2.76 2.05
C PHE A 235 3.37 -3.23 2.38
N TRP A 236 2.52 -2.26 2.77
CA TRP A 236 1.15 -2.51 3.24
C TRP A 236 0.31 -3.35 2.26
N TYR A 237 0.28 -2.98 0.97
CA TYR A 237 -0.60 -3.64 0.01
C TYR A 237 -0.11 -5.04 -0.37
N ASP A 238 1.21 -5.30 -0.38
CA ASP A 238 1.75 -6.66 -0.52
C ASP A 238 1.35 -7.53 0.67
N ALA A 239 1.54 -7.03 1.90
CA ALA A 239 1.22 -7.76 3.12
C ALA A 239 -0.28 -8.08 3.23
N MET A 240 -1.13 -7.08 3.02
CA MET A 240 -2.59 -7.22 3.08
C MET A 240 -3.10 -8.14 1.96
N GLY A 241 -2.60 -7.97 0.73
CA GLY A 241 -2.96 -8.82 -0.40
C GLY A 241 -2.61 -10.29 -0.16
N ASP A 242 -1.42 -10.57 0.35
CA ASP A 242 -1.00 -11.94 0.68
C ASP A 242 -1.78 -12.52 1.87
N ALA A 243 -2.08 -11.70 2.89
CA ALA A 243 -2.91 -12.14 4.01
C ALA A 243 -4.32 -12.54 3.57
N ILE A 244 -4.91 -11.79 2.63
CA ILE A 244 -6.21 -12.10 2.02
C ILE A 244 -6.12 -13.37 1.16
N ALA A 245 -5.09 -13.48 0.30
CA ALA A 245 -4.91 -14.66 -0.53
C ALA A 245 -4.72 -15.96 0.29
N LEU A 246 -4.13 -15.84 1.48
CA LEU A 246 -3.89 -16.94 2.40
C LEU A 246 -4.99 -17.12 3.47
N TYR A 247 -6.13 -16.43 3.36
CA TYR A 247 -7.13 -16.30 4.43
C TYR A 247 -7.48 -17.64 5.11
N GLU A 248 -7.80 -18.67 4.31
CA GLU A 248 -8.21 -20.00 4.79
C GLU A 248 -7.07 -20.86 5.36
N VAL A 249 -5.81 -20.50 5.12
CA VAL A 249 -4.62 -21.28 5.50
C VAL A 249 -3.71 -20.54 6.48
N GLY A 250 -4.28 -19.61 7.26
CA GLY A 250 -3.58 -18.86 8.32
C GLY A 250 -3.35 -17.37 8.01
N GLY A 251 -3.86 -16.89 6.88
CA GLY A 251 -3.83 -15.47 6.51
C GLY A 251 -4.80 -14.61 7.32
N LYS A 252 -5.88 -15.19 7.88
CA LYS A 252 -6.84 -14.47 8.72
C LYS A 252 -6.17 -13.81 9.93
N GLU A 253 -5.33 -14.53 10.67
CA GLU A 253 -4.63 -14.00 11.84
C GLU A 253 -3.65 -12.89 11.46
N ALA A 254 -3.00 -13.02 10.30
CA ALA A 254 -2.09 -12.00 9.79
C ALA A 254 -2.86 -10.73 9.38
N GLN A 255 -3.98 -10.89 8.66
CA GLN A 255 -4.87 -9.78 8.29
C GLN A 255 -5.35 -9.02 9.52
N LEU A 256 -5.88 -9.73 10.52
CA LEU A 256 -6.37 -9.10 11.76
C LEU A 256 -5.26 -8.33 12.47
N ALA A 257 -4.07 -8.91 12.60
CA ALA A 257 -2.94 -8.24 13.24
C ALA A 257 -2.43 -7.03 12.45
N LEU A 258 -2.44 -7.07 11.11
CA LEU A 258 -2.13 -5.92 10.26
C LEU A 258 -3.13 -4.78 10.48
N LEU A 259 -4.44 -5.08 10.50
CA LEU A 259 -5.50 -4.08 10.74
C LEU A 259 -5.43 -3.52 12.18
N GLU A 260 -5.08 -4.34 13.17
CA GLU A 260 -4.87 -3.90 14.55
C GLU A 260 -3.70 -2.93 14.67
N ASP A 261 -2.56 -3.25 14.05
CA ASP A 261 -1.42 -2.35 14.04
C ASP A 261 -1.75 -1.05 13.30
N LEU A 262 -2.46 -1.14 12.16
CA LEU A 262 -2.90 0.04 11.43
C LEU A 262 -3.83 0.92 12.28
N ALA A 263 -4.83 0.35 12.94
CA ALA A 263 -5.73 1.11 13.82
C ALA A 263 -4.97 1.83 14.94
N MET A 264 -3.92 1.21 15.50
CA MET A 264 -3.05 1.86 16.49
C MET A 264 -2.19 2.99 15.92
N ILE A 265 -1.77 2.89 14.66
CA ILE A 265 -0.99 3.93 13.96
C ILE A 265 -1.88 5.12 13.65
N GLU A 266 -3.05 4.87 13.07
CA GLU A 266 -4.04 5.90 12.72
C GLU A 266 -4.56 6.64 13.96
N ALA A 267 -4.62 5.99 15.13
CA ALA A 267 -4.99 6.62 16.39
C ALA A 267 -3.93 7.61 16.95
N GLN A 268 -2.71 7.63 16.38
CA GLN A 268 -1.61 8.49 16.83
C GLN A 268 -1.50 9.80 16.04
N GLU A 269 -2.53 10.18 15.28
CA GLU A 269 -2.56 11.43 14.50
C GLU A 269 -2.00 12.62 15.31
N PRO A 270 -0.99 13.33 14.79
CA PRO A 270 -0.68 14.66 15.28
C PRO A 270 -1.88 15.54 14.99
N GLN A 271 -2.57 16.02 16.02
CA GLN A 271 -3.55 17.10 15.84
C GLN A 271 -2.86 18.24 15.09
N GLU A 272 -3.38 18.59 13.92
CA GLU A 272 -3.02 19.84 13.25
C GLU A 272 -3.14 20.96 14.29
N ALA A 273 -2.07 21.73 14.48
CA ALA A 273 -2.06 22.81 15.45
C ALA A 273 -3.26 23.73 15.19
N PRO A 274 -3.99 24.17 16.25
CA PRO A 274 -5.19 24.95 16.06
C PRO A 274 -4.86 26.17 15.20
N SER A 275 -5.55 26.29 14.07
CA SER A 275 -5.58 27.51 13.29
C SER A 275 -6.04 28.62 14.22
N THR A 276 -5.14 29.54 14.54
CA THR A 276 -5.51 30.82 15.14
C THR A 276 -6.18 31.66 14.07
N ASP A 277 -7.40 31.29 13.69
CA ASP A 277 -8.36 32.24 13.16
C ASP A 277 -9.73 31.85 13.67
N GLY A 278 -10.30 32.74 14.49
CA GLY A 278 -11.53 32.48 15.22
C GLY A 278 -12.71 32.45 14.27
N ASP A 279 -13.42 31.32 14.28
CA ASP A 279 -14.88 31.22 14.33
C ASP A 279 -15.18 29.74 14.62
N GLN A 280 -15.34 29.43 15.91
CA GLN A 280 -15.54 28.08 16.40
C GLN A 280 -17.02 27.72 16.24
N GLU A 281 -17.38 27.15 15.10
CA GLU A 281 -18.56 26.29 15.00
C GLU A 281 -18.22 24.95 15.64
N ASP A 282 -18.97 24.64 16.70
CA ASP A 282 -18.95 23.41 17.48
C ASP A 282 -19.39 22.24 16.56
N ILE A 283 -18.48 21.74 15.72
CA ILE A 283 -18.64 20.42 15.12
C ILE A 283 -18.25 19.44 16.22
N SER A 284 -19.25 18.75 16.76
CA SER A 284 -19.04 17.60 17.62
C SER A 284 -18.30 16.53 16.82
N ASP A 285 -16.98 16.47 16.94
CA ASP A 285 -16.21 15.30 16.53
C ASP A 285 -16.67 14.14 17.40
N ASP A 286 -17.59 13.32 16.87
CA ASP A 286 -17.99 12.08 17.52
C ASP A 286 -16.76 11.17 17.57
N PRO A 287 -16.20 10.86 18.76
CA PRO A 287 -15.00 10.04 18.88
C PRO A 287 -15.20 8.63 18.29
N ASP A 288 -16.45 8.16 18.18
CA ASP A 288 -16.80 6.86 17.61
C ASP A 288 -16.77 6.87 16.06
N SER A 289 -16.66 8.05 15.43
CA SER A 289 -16.60 8.23 13.96
C SER A 289 -15.19 8.28 13.38
N SER A 290 -14.15 8.29 14.22
CA SER A 290 -12.76 8.35 13.73
C SER A 290 -12.39 7.09 12.94
N PHE A 291 -11.52 7.21 11.93
CA PHE A 291 -11.11 6.08 11.11
C PHE A 291 -10.50 4.94 11.95
N SER A 292 -9.67 5.28 12.95
CA SER A 292 -9.08 4.29 13.86
C SER A 292 -10.13 3.55 14.69
N ALA A 293 -11.21 4.21 15.10
CA ALA A 293 -12.34 3.60 15.80
C ALA A 293 -13.12 2.65 14.87
N LEU A 294 -13.44 3.08 13.65
CA LEU A 294 -14.10 2.24 12.63
C LEU A 294 -13.26 1.00 12.30
N LEU A 295 -11.96 1.16 12.10
CA LEU A 295 -11.05 0.05 11.82
C LEU A 295 -10.98 -0.94 13.00
N SER A 296 -10.97 -0.43 14.24
CA SER A 296 -11.04 -1.26 15.45
C SER A 296 -12.35 -2.04 15.57
N GLN A 297 -13.48 -1.43 15.19
CA GLN A 297 -14.78 -2.10 15.14
C GLN A 297 -14.80 -3.21 14.07
N VAL A 298 -14.24 -2.96 12.89
CA VAL A 298 -14.07 -3.98 11.83
C VAL A 298 -13.25 -5.16 12.36
N VAL A 299 -12.10 -4.91 13.00
CA VAL A 299 -11.27 -5.96 13.61
C VAL A 299 -12.08 -6.79 14.60
N ALA A 300 -12.88 -6.15 15.45
CA ALA A 300 -13.72 -6.84 16.43
C ALA A 300 -14.80 -7.72 15.77
N LEU A 301 -15.36 -7.30 14.64
CA LEU A 301 -16.34 -8.08 13.87
C LEU A 301 -15.72 -9.25 13.11
N LEU A 302 -14.48 -9.12 12.65
CA LEU A 302 -13.79 -10.13 11.85
C LEU A 302 -13.16 -11.26 12.69
N ARG A 303 -13.03 -11.09 14.00
CA ARG A 303 -12.51 -12.12 14.93
C ARG A 303 -13.50 -13.27 15.08
#